data_AF-A0A1Q3DXQ7-F1
#
_entry.id   AF-A0A1Q3DXQ7-F1
#
_cell.length_a   1.000
_cell.length_b   1.000
_cell.length_c   1.000
_cell.angle_alpha   90.00
_cell.angle_beta   90.00
_cell.angle_gamma   90.00
#
_symmetry.space_group_name_H-M   'P 1'
#
loop_
_entity.id
_entity.type
_entity.pdbx_description
1 polymer ?
#
loop_
_entity_poly.entity_id
_entity_poly.type
_entity_poly.pdbx_seq_one_letter_code
_entity_poly.pdbx_strand_id
1 'polypeptide(L)'
;MKGEVSWSSEVYFTNVNYQAKKTIFLLFINSRLVESTRIKRAIENVYTGILPKGASPFVYLRSAICDTLQAKIAEKSHSRVFEYQTLLTGGIESSSQRNDKKRKEAPTETQTINDEEREEVSASLSGPKKVYSHHKVRTSLQDRTLDSMFPVVNPSQIGKGPAESNPQSQSLPRSREVKESECFLTSVTTLRNRILKGKHKLLTEILEKHTFVGIVDVDRCLSLIQYSTKLYLVNHGALAEELFYQLGLRHFGDFSRLKLEPPPSLRELVKIAVDAEEISEETSLSKPDIVDRIVKILHSRRSMLSEYFSLTISEDGLVQSLPLILRDYTPNLDKLPLFLMRLGPQVNWTSETECFESFLRELAYFYVPGPISSDPSIPTAIQHILFPAMRLCRTCTRFSKDADEDPRMNKD
;
A
#
# COMPACT_ATOMS: atom_id res chain seq x y z
N MET A 1 21.54 -45.61 19.28
CA MET A 1 21.22 -45.87 17.86
C MET A 1 21.86 -44.77 17.03
N LYS A 2 22.82 -45.11 16.14
CA LYS A 2 23.37 -44.18 15.17
C LYS A 2 22.24 -43.79 14.23
N GLY A 3 21.69 -42.59 14.39
CA GLY A 3 20.75 -42.05 13.41
C GLY A 3 21.52 -41.83 12.11
N GLU A 4 21.15 -42.55 11.05
CA GLU A 4 21.68 -42.30 9.72
C GLU A 4 21.29 -40.89 9.31
N VAL A 5 22.28 -40.00 9.24
CA VAL A 5 22.09 -38.64 8.72
C VAL A 5 22.14 -38.77 7.20
N SER A 6 20.97 -38.96 6.58
CA SER A 6 20.83 -38.84 5.14
C SER A 6 20.86 -37.36 4.77
N TRP A 7 21.84 -36.95 3.97
CA TRP A 7 21.88 -35.65 3.32
C TRP A 7 21.80 -35.85 1.82
N SER A 8 21.06 -34.98 1.14
CA SER A 8 21.01 -34.93 -0.33
C SER A 8 21.58 -33.60 -0.78
N SER A 9 22.37 -33.59 -1.86
CA SER A 9 22.86 -32.36 -2.45
C SER A 9 22.74 -32.38 -3.96
N GLU A 10 22.19 -31.30 -4.49
CA GLU A 10 22.19 -30.97 -5.91
C GLU A 10 23.23 -29.88 -6.12
N VAL A 11 24.18 -30.10 -7.04
CA VAL A 11 25.23 -29.12 -7.34
C VAL A 11 25.28 -28.88 -8.83
N TYR A 12 25.21 -27.60 -9.19
CA TYR A 12 25.30 -27.13 -10.56
C TYR A 12 26.54 -26.24 -10.69
N PHE A 13 27.36 -26.57 -11.68
CA PHE A 13 28.60 -25.88 -11.98
C PHE A 13 28.54 -25.31 -13.39
N THR A 14 29.07 -24.11 -13.60
CA THR A 14 29.24 -23.58 -14.96
C THR A 14 30.35 -24.30 -15.71
N ASN A 15 30.17 -24.44 -17.01
CA ASN A 15 31.18 -24.95 -17.93
C ASN A 15 32.42 -24.04 -17.96
N VAL A 16 33.57 -24.60 -18.37
CA VAL A 16 34.90 -23.95 -18.45
C VAL A 16 34.90 -22.70 -19.34
N ASN A 17 33.95 -22.57 -20.25
CA ASN A 17 33.78 -21.40 -21.12
C ASN A 17 33.10 -20.19 -20.44
N TYR A 18 32.58 -20.36 -19.22
CA TYR A 18 31.97 -19.24 -18.48
C TYR A 18 33.05 -18.43 -17.76
N GLN A 19 33.13 -17.13 -18.07
CA GLN A 19 34.10 -16.22 -17.47
C GLN A 19 33.39 -15.08 -16.75
N ALA A 20 33.26 -15.18 -15.42
CA ALA A 20 32.85 -14.04 -14.59
C ALA A 20 34.08 -13.28 -14.07
N LYS A 21 33.88 -11.99 -13.72
CA LYS A 21 34.90 -11.13 -13.10
C LYS A 21 35.11 -11.46 -11.60
N LYS A 22 34.15 -12.14 -10.96
CA LYS A 22 34.18 -12.53 -9.55
C LYS A 22 33.45 -13.86 -9.36
N THR A 23 33.96 -14.72 -8.49
CA THR A 23 33.33 -15.99 -8.14
C THR A 23 31.97 -15.73 -7.49
N ILE A 24 30.92 -16.26 -8.10
CA ILE A 24 29.56 -16.24 -7.56
C ILE A 24 29.26 -17.64 -7.03
N PHE A 25 29.10 -17.73 -5.71
CA PHE A 25 28.79 -18.97 -5.01
C PHE A 25 27.47 -18.80 -4.27
N LEU A 26 26.47 -19.58 -4.66
CA LEU A 26 25.15 -19.61 -4.01
C LEU A 26 25.00 -20.96 -3.30
N LEU A 27 24.87 -20.90 -1.97
CA LEU A 27 24.68 -22.07 -1.12
C LEU A 27 23.30 -22.00 -0.48
N PHE A 28 22.46 -22.96 -0.81
CA PHE A 28 21.16 -23.16 -0.19
C PHE A 28 21.23 -24.37 0.74
N ILE A 29 20.86 -24.17 1.99
CA ILE A 29 20.65 -25.25 2.97
C ILE A 29 19.18 -25.20 3.37
N ASN A 30 18.43 -26.27 3.11
CA ASN A 30 16.98 -26.36 3.41
C ASN A 30 16.19 -25.12 2.93
N SER A 31 16.41 -24.75 1.67
CA SER A 31 15.79 -23.59 1.00
C SER A 31 16.13 -22.21 1.59
N ARG A 32 17.15 -22.10 2.45
CA ARG A 32 17.69 -20.83 2.95
C ARG A 32 19.04 -20.52 2.33
N LEU A 33 19.25 -19.29 1.89
CA LEU A 33 20.54 -18.81 1.41
C LEU A 33 21.50 -18.65 2.60
N VAL A 34 22.61 -19.37 2.57
CA VAL A 34 23.64 -19.37 3.62
C VAL A 34 24.96 -18.95 3.01
N GLU A 35 25.65 -17.97 3.60
CA GLU A 35 27.00 -17.59 3.17
C GLU A 35 28.04 -18.34 3.98
N SER A 36 28.86 -19.18 3.32
CA SER A 36 29.96 -19.91 3.96
C SER A 36 31.29 -19.63 3.26
N THR A 37 32.15 -18.86 3.91
CA THR A 37 33.48 -18.50 3.40
C THR A 37 34.41 -19.70 3.29
N ARG A 38 34.24 -20.71 4.16
CA ARG A 38 35.05 -21.94 4.15
C ARG A 38 34.77 -22.79 2.91
N ILE A 39 33.49 -23.00 2.59
CA ILE A 39 33.07 -23.78 1.42
C ILE A 39 33.43 -23.02 0.14
N LYS A 40 33.19 -21.71 0.13
CA LYS A 40 33.59 -20.84 -0.99
C LYS A 40 35.08 -20.94 -1.31
N ARG A 41 35.96 -20.81 -0.30
CA ARG A 41 37.41 -20.94 -0.49
C ARG A 41 37.83 -22.34 -0.95
N ALA A 42 37.19 -23.39 -0.44
CA ALA A 42 37.49 -24.77 -0.85
C ALA A 42 37.17 -24.99 -2.34
N ILE A 43 36.03 -24.47 -2.81
CA ILE A 43 35.62 -24.55 -4.21
C ILE A 43 36.57 -23.70 -5.08
N GLU A 44 36.88 -22.46 -4.67
CA GLU A 44 37.84 -21.60 -5.38
C GLU A 44 39.20 -22.30 -5.55
N ASN A 45 39.70 -22.98 -4.52
CA ASN A 45 40.96 -23.74 -4.59
C ASN A 45 40.91 -24.87 -5.63
N VAL A 46 39.80 -25.61 -5.74
CA VAL A 46 39.66 -26.66 -6.77
C VAL A 46 39.71 -26.05 -8.18
N TYR A 47 39.06 -24.91 -8.37
CA TYR A 47 39.01 -24.23 -9.67
C TYR A 47 40.32 -23.50 -10.04
N THR A 48 41.18 -23.17 -9.07
CA THR A 48 42.49 -22.53 -9.36
C THR A 48 43.41 -23.39 -10.22
N GLY A 49 43.23 -24.72 -10.20
CA GLY A 49 44.00 -25.64 -11.05
C GLY A 49 43.40 -25.88 -12.43
N ILE A 50 42.14 -25.47 -12.67
CA ILE A 50 41.36 -25.85 -13.86
C ILE A 50 41.08 -24.64 -14.77
N LEU A 51 40.89 -23.45 -14.18
CA LEU A 51 40.55 -22.24 -14.92
C LEU A 51 41.79 -21.36 -15.19
N PRO A 52 41.88 -20.71 -16.37
CA PRO A 52 42.95 -19.76 -16.65
C PRO A 52 42.89 -18.56 -15.69
N LYS A 53 44.06 -17.96 -15.40
CA LYS A 53 44.19 -16.82 -14.47
C LYS A 53 43.23 -15.69 -14.89
N GLY A 54 42.23 -15.42 -14.06
CA GLY A 54 41.24 -14.35 -14.26
C GLY A 54 39.82 -14.82 -14.60
N ALA A 55 39.60 -16.12 -14.84
CA ALA A 55 38.25 -16.68 -14.98
C ALA A 55 37.73 -17.17 -13.63
N SER A 56 36.49 -16.80 -13.29
CA SER A 56 35.84 -17.25 -12.06
C SER A 56 34.54 -18.01 -12.36
N PRO A 57 34.30 -19.14 -11.67
CA PRO A 57 33.14 -19.98 -11.92
C PRO A 57 31.88 -19.42 -11.23
N PHE A 58 30.72 -19.83 -11.74
CA PHE A 58 29.45 -19.76 -11.00
C PHE A 58 29.10 -21.16 -10.49
N VAL A 59 28.84 -21.25 -9.19
CA VAL A 59 28.54 -22.51 -8.52
C VAL A 59 27.28 -22.34 -7.68
N TYR A 60 26.29 -23.18 -7.95
CA TYR A 60 25.07 -23.29 -7.18
C TYR A 60 25.06 -24.63 -6.46
N LEU A 61 24.99 -24.60 -5.14
CA LEU A 61 24.95 -25.79 -4.28
C LEU A 61 23.68 -25.73 -3.46
N ARG A 62 22.82 -26.73 -3.61
CA ARG A 62 21.63 -26.92 -2.78
C ARG A 62 21.81 -28.20 -1.98
N SER A 63 21.75 -28.11 -0.66
CA SER A 63 21.76 -29.26 0.23
C SER A 63 20.46 -29.34 1.03
N ALA A 64 19.89 -30.53 1.08
CA ALA A 64 18.82 -30.91 1.99
C ALA A 64 19.42 -31.73 3.14
N ILE A 65 19.24 -31.26 4.37
CA ILE A 65 19.64 -31.92 5.62
C ILE A 65 18.37 -32.43 6.32
N CYS A 66 18.44 -33.65 6.86
CA CYS A 66 17.37 -34.32 7.61
C CYS A 66 16.66 -33.42 8.64
N ASP A 67 15.33 -33.50 8.69
CA ASP A 67 14.43 -32.66 9.50
C ASP A 67 14.75 -32.68 11.01
N THR A 68 15.33 -33.78 11.50
CA THR A 68 15.80 -33.93 12.88
C THR A 68 16.92 -32.96 13.26
N LEU A 69 17.78 -32.58 12.30
CA LEU A 69 18.83 -31.59 12.50
C LEU A 69 18.28 -30.17 12.41
N GLN A 70 17.29 -29.95 11.54
CA GLN A 70 16.61 -28.66 11.42
C GLN A 70 15.85 -28.30 12.70
N ALA A 71 15.18 -29.26 13.35
CA ALA A 71 14.53 -29.05 14.64
C ALA A 71 15.53 -28.60 15.73
N LYS A 72 16.72 -29.23 15.79
CA LYS A 72 17.78 -28.85 16.75
C LYS A 72 18.44 -27.50 16.43
N ILE A 73 18.52 -27.11 15.16
CA ILE A 73 19.03 -25.78 14.76
C ILE A 73 17.98 -24.71 15.06
N ALA A 74 16.69 -25.01 14.84
CA ALA A 74 15.59 -24.11 15.17
C ALA A 74 15.49 -23.83 16.68
N GLU A 75 15.67 -24.84 17.54
CA GLU A 75 15.77 -24.67 19.00
C GLU A 75 16.90 -23.73 19.42
N LYS A 76 18.03 -23.71 18.68
CA LYS A 76 19.17 -22.83 18.95
C LYS A 76 19.15 -21.51 18.18
N SER A 77 18.16 -21.30 17.31
CA SER A 77 18.02 -20.10 16.47
C SER A 77 17.31 -18.98 17.22
N HIS A 78 17.74 -18.69 18.46
CA HIS A 78 17.37 -17.43 19.10
C HIS A 78 18.08 -16.29 18.36
N SER A 79 17.27 -15.46 17.69
CA SER A 79 17.68 -14.17 17.14
C SER A 79 18.44 -13.40 18.21
N ARG A 80 19.76 -13.28 18.05
CA ARG A 80 20.56 -12.34 18.83
C ARG A 80 20.35 -10.98 18.18
N VAL A 81 19.48 -10.17 18.78
CA VAL A 81 19.50 -8.73 18.57
C VAL A 81 20.89 -8.28 19.01
N PHE A 82 21.74 -7.91 18.05
CA PHE A 82 22.98 -7.22 18.35
C PHE A 82 22.64 -5.76 18.59
N GLU A 83 22.64 -5.35 19.86
CA GLU A 83 22.78 -3.93 20.19
C GLU A 83 24.13 -3.45 19.67
N TYR A 84 24.11 -2.65 18.60
CA TYR A 84 25.26 -1.84 18.24
C TYR A 84 25.28 -0.64 19.17
N GLN A 85 25.95 -0.79 20.31
CA GLN A 85 26.36 0.35 21.13
C GLN A 85 27.31 1.20 20.28
N THR A 86 26.80 2.34 19.80
CA THR A 86 27.61 3.32 19.09
C THR A 86 28.46 4.05 20.14
N LEU A 87 29.60 3.45 20.50
CA LEU A 87 30.61 4.15 21.27
C LEU A 87 31.21 5.23 20.35
N LEU A 88 30.74 6.46 20.55
CA LEU A 88 31.45 7.66 20.19
C LEU A 88 32.91 7.51 20.63
N THR A 89 33.83 7.74 19.70
CA THR A 89 35.24 7.97 19.97
C THR A 89 35.39 9.23 20.85
N GLY A 90 35.23 9.03 22.15
CA GLY A 90 35.73 9.90 23.22
C GLY A 90 36.82 9.13 23.95
N GLY A 91 38.03 9.68 23.96
CA GLY A 91 39.27 8.99 24.31
C GLY A 91 39.29 8.30 25.67
N ILE A 92 39.97 7.16 25.71
CA ILE A 92 40.54 6.60 26.93
C ILE A 92 42.05 6.85 26.84
N GLU A 93 42.51 7.81 27.64
CA GLU A 93 43.92 7.87 28.04
C GLU A 93 44.24 6.62 28.86
N SER A 94 45.25 5.90 28.39
CA SER A 94 46.01 4.94 29.18
C SER A 94 46.75 5.67 30.29
N SER A 95 46.48 5.29 31.54
CA SER A 95 47.28 5.66 32.69
C SER A 95 48.65 4.99 32.61
N SER A 96 49.71 5.76 32.35
CA SER A 96 51.08 5.43 32.75
C SER A 96 51.98 6.67 32.78
N GLN A 97 52.58 6.84 33.96
CA GLN A 97 53.60 7.79 34.42
C GLN A 97 54.58 8.35 33.36
N ARG A 98 54.80 9.68 33.36
CA ARG A 98 56.13 10.31 33.59
C ARG A 98 56.12 11.85 33.59
N ASN A 99 57.04 12.37 34.39
CA ASN A 99 57.33 13.74 34.84
C ASN A 99 57.46 14.88 33.80
N ASP A 100 57.21 16.07 34.35
CA ASP A 100 57.99 17.32 34.28
C ASP A 100 57.50 18.54 33.45
N LYS A 101 57.36 19.65 34.21
CA LYS A 101 57.60 21.07 33.89
C LYS A 101 56.57 21.93 33.12
N LYS A 102 55.84 22.70 33.93
CA LYS A 102 55.84 24.19 34.06
C LYS A 102 55.21 25.06 32.95
N ARG A 103 54.37 26.00 33.45
CA ARG A 103 53.90 27.31 32.89
C ARG A 103 52.73 27.23 31.89
N LYS A 104 51.76 28.15 31.85
CA LYS A 104 51.27 29.23 32.74
C LYS A 104 49.99 29.78 32.06
N GLU A 105 49.06 30.25 32.88
CA GLU A 105 48.07 31.32 32.60
C GLU A 105 46.84 31.07 31.70
N ALA A 106 45.74 31.57 32.25
CA ALA A 106 44.35 31.64 31.81
C ALA A 106 44.01 33.14 31.60
N PRO A 107 42.74 33.61 31.53
CA PRO A 107 41.53 33.13 30.84
C PRO A 107 40.79 34.31 30.10
N THR A 108 39.56 34.01 29.61
CA THR A 108 38.37 34.91 29.54
C THR A 108 38.38 36.02 28.45
N GLU A 109 37.31 36.48 27.77
CA GLU A 109 35.85 36.50 27.94
C GLU A 109 35.12 36.54 26.58
N THR A 110 33.97 35.87 26.53
CA THR A 110 32.64 36.39 26.17
C THR A 110 32.48 37.43 25.05
N GLN A 111 31.68 37.10 24.02
CA GLN A 111 30.61 37.99 23.55
C GLN A 111 29.53 37.19 22.80
N THR A 112 28.29 37.53 23.14
CA THR A 112 27.01 36.93 22.77
C THR A 112 26.28 37.76 21.70
N ILE A 113 25.28 37.13 21.05
CA ILE A 113 24.02 37.67 20.48
C ILE A 113 23.95 37.92 18.94
N ASN A 114 23.05 37.13 18.32
CA ASN A 114 22.14 37.38 17.18
C ASN A 114 22.72 37.72 15.79
N ASP A 115 22.08 37.45 14.66
CA ASP A 115 21.07 36.50 14.14
C ASP A 115 21.04 36.82 12.61
N GLU A 116 20.50 35.93 11.79
CA GLU A 116 20.05 36.18 10.39
C GLU A 116 21.04 36.18 9.19
N GLU A 117 20.69 35.28 8.27
CA GLU A 117 20.84 35.28 6.79
C GLU A 117 22.22 35.46 6.14
N ARG A 118 22.65 34.43 5.38
CA ARG A 118 22.65 34.45 3.89
C ARG A 118 23.38 33.25 3.29
N GLU A 119 22.70 32.57 2.38
CA GLU A 119 23.30 31.67 1.41
C GLU A 119 24.23 32.47 0.47
N GLU A 120 25.51 32.09 0.42
CA GLU A 120 26.37 32.41 -0.72
C GLU A 120 26.90 31.12 -1.35
N VAL A 121 26.57 30.99 -2.62
CA VAL A 121 26.88 29.88 -3.50
C VAL A 121 28.34 30.01 -3.94
N SER A 122 29.24 29.23 -3.35
CA SER A 122 30.60 29.06 -3.88
C SER A 122 30.73 27.69 -4.55
N ALA A 123 30.71 27.72 -5.88
CA ALA A 123 30.99 26.58 -6.73
C ALA A 123 32.46 26.16 -6.55
N SER A 124 32.68 25.06 -5.83
CA SER A 124 33.96 24.35 -5.81
C SER A 124 33.76 22.90 -6.28
N LEU A 125 34.57 22.54 -7.28
CA LEU A 125 34.69 21.21 -7.87
C LEU A 125 34.98 20.19 -6.76
N SER A 126 33.99 19.37 -6.42
CA SER A 126 34.16 18.27 -5.46
C SER A 126 34.02 16.93 -6.18
N GLY A 127 35.00 16.05 -5.97
CA GLY A 127 34.96 14.64 -6.39
C GLY A 127 33.69 13.92 -5.90
N PRO A 128 33.44 12.68 -6.36
CA PRO A 128 32.13 12.05 -6.21
C PRO A 128 31.74 11.97 -4.73
N LYS A 129 30.81 12.84 -4.32
CA LYS A 129 30.23 12.82 -2.97
C LYS A 129 29.64 11.42 -2.78
N LYS A 130 30.03 10.74 -1.69
CA LYS A 130 29.43 9.46 -1.30
C LYS A 130 27.94 9.69 -1.11
N VAL A 131 27.17 9.25 -2.10
CA VAL A 131 25.71 9.27 -2.05
C VAL A 131 25.29 8.37 -0.90
N TYR A 132 24.67 8.98 0.12
CA TYR A 132 24.12 8.24 1.25
C TYR A 132 23.15 7.16 0.76
N SER A 133 23.08 6.04 1.50
CA SER A 133 22.25 4.88 1.10
C SER A 133 20.79 5.26 0.83
N HIS A 134 20.21 6.18 1.61
CA HIS A 134 18.83 6.65 1.41
C HIS A 134 18.62 7.45 0.12
N HIS A 135 19.69 8.02 -0.47
CA HIS A 135 19.66 8.69 -1.77
C HIS A 135 19.95 7.74 -2.95
N LYS A 136 20.22 6.45 -2.67
CA LYS A 136 20.35 5.42 -3.72
C LYS A 136 19.00 4.82 -4.13
N VAL A 137 17.98 4.99 -3.29
CA VAL A 137 16.61 4.57 -3.57
C VAL A 137 15.96 5.71 -4.37
N ARG A 138 15.49 5.41 -5.58
CA ARG A 138 14.75 6.38 -6.40
C ARG A 138 13.40 6.61 -5.75
N THR A 139 13.29 7.66 -4.94
CA THR A 139 12.05 8.06 -4.26
C THR A 139 11.39 9.26 -4.93
N SER A 140 11.97 9.79 -6.02
CA SER A 140 11.42 10.97 -6.68
C SER A 140 10.17 10.60 -7.48
N LEU A 141 9.10 11.37 -7.29
CA LEU A 141 7.80 11.17 -7.95
C LEU A 141 7.84 11.40 -9.46
N GLN A 142 8.92 12.00 -9.97
CA GLN A 142 9.15 12.29 -11.38
C GLN A 142 9.90 11.15 -12.09
N ASP A 143 10.52 10.23 -11.33
CA ASP A 143 11.23 9.11 -11.90
C ASP A 143 10.25 8.06 -12.44
N ARG A 144 10.40 7.74 -13.73
CA ARG A 144 9.62 6.70 -14.40
C ARG A 144 9.96 5.33 -13.82
N THR A 145 9.01 4.67 -13.16
CA THR A 145 9.18 3.29 -12.66
C THR A 145 9.12 2.28 -13.80
N LEU A 146 9.77 1.12 -13.65
CA LEU A 146 9.66 0.02 -14.63
C LEU A 146 8.19 -0.39 -14.85
N ASP A 147 7.37 -0.30 -13.81
CA ASP A 147 5.94 -0.61 -13.88
C ASP A 147 5.16 0.31 -14.82
N SER A 148 5.59 1.57 -15.00
CA SER A 148 4.99 2.49 -15.98
C SER A 148 5.23 2.09 -17.45
N MET A 149 6.06 1.07 -17.69
CA MET A 149 6.28 0.53 -19.03
C MET A 149 5.28 -0.57 -19.39
N PHE A 150 4.49 -1.07 -18.43
CA PHE A 150 3.43 -2.04 -18.68
C PHE A 150 2.09 -1.33 -18.84
N PRO A 151 1.30 -1.62 -19.89
CA PRO A 151 -0.03 -1.05 -20.03
C PRO A 151 -0.92 -1.55 -18.89
N VAL A 152 -1.57 -0.62 -18.17
CA VAL A 152 -2.61 -0.95 -17.18
C VAL A 152 -3.80 -1.48 -17.96
N VAL A 153 -3.96 -2.80 -17.99
CA VAL A 153 -5.07 -3.44 -18.70
C VAL A 153 -6.32 -3.31 -17.83
N ASN A 154 -7.23 -2.43 -18.25
CA ASN A 154 -8.55 -2.31 -17.65
C ASN A 154 -9.43 -3.48 -18.18
N PRO A 155 -10.00 -4.35 -17.32
CA PRO A 155 -10.78 -5.51 -17.77
C PRO A 155 -11.99 -5.16 -18.65
N SER A 156 -12.49 -3.92 -18.56
CA SER A 156 -13.59 -3.41 -19.38
C SER A 156 -13.22 -3.06 -20.83
N GLN A 157 -11.93 -3.12 -21.22
CA GLN A 157 -11.47 -2.82 -22.58
C GLN A 157 -11.02 -4.04 -23.39
N ILE A 158 -11.18 -5.26 -22.86
CA ILE A 158 -10.70 -6.51 -23.50
C ILE A 158 -11.50 -6.87 -24.79
N GLY A 159 -12.56 -6.13 -25.13
CA GLY A 159 -13.45 -6.43 -26.25
C GLY A 159 -13.16 -5.78 -27.62
N LYS A 160 -12.08 -5.00 -27.82
CA LYS A 160 -11.77 -4.42 -29.14
C LYS A 160 -10.48 -5.01 -29.71
N GLY A 161 -10.62 -5.69 -30.85
CA GLY A 161 -9.54 -6.35 -31.59
C GLY A 161 -8.40 -5.41 -32.01
N PRO A 162 -7.33 -5.96 -32.61
CA PRO A 162 -6.05 -5.28 -32.75
C PRO A 162 -6.14 -4.19 -33.80
N ALA A 163 -6.23 -2.93 -33.37
CA ALA A 163 -5.92 -1.78 -34.19
C ALA A 163 -4.48 -1.35 -33.87
N GLU A 164 -3.62 -1.37 -34.88
CA GLU A 164 -2.27 -0.85 -34.84
C GLU A 164 -2.28 0.61 -34.35
N SER A 165 -1.65 0.88 -33.21
CA SER A 165 -1.35 2.24 -32.77
C SER A 165 0.11 2.36 -32.36
N ASN A 166 0.84 3.19 -33.11
CA ASN A 166 2.22 3.60 -32.89
C ASN A 166 2.56 3.89 -31.41
N PRO A 167 3.78 3.56 -30.94
CA PRO A 167 4.24 3.88 -29.60
C PRO A 167 4.72 5.34 -29.54
N GLN A 168 3.80 6.30 -29.56
CA GLN A 168 4.08 7.68 -29.18
C GLN A 168 3.53 7.95 -27.79
N SER A 169 4.44 8.00 -26.81
CA SER A 169 4.33 8.72 -25.54
C SER A 169 2.94 8.68 -24.87
N GLN A 170 2.60 7.54 -24.25
CA GLN A 170 1.59 7.51 -23.21
C GLN A 170 2.15 8.25 -21.99
N SER A 171 1.90 9.56 -21.97
CA SER A 171 1.94 10.32 -20.73
C SER A 171 0.97 9.66 -19.75
N LEU A 172 1.41 9.44 -18.51
CA LEU A 172 0.51 9.15 -17.38
C LEU A 172 -0.71 10.06 -17.51
N PRO A 173 -1.94 9.59 -17.25
CA PRO A 173 -3.05 10.50 -17.12
C PRO A 173 -2.67 11.48 -16.01
N ARG A 174 -2.30 12.71 -16.40
CA ARG A 174 -2.17 13.83 -15.46
C ARG A 174 -3.45 13.77 -14.64
N SER A 175 -3.34 13.54 -13.33
CA SER A 175 -4.49 13.44 -12.45
C SER A 175 -5.24 14.75 -12.57
N ARG A 176 -6.25 14.79 -13.44
CA ARG A 176 -7.01 15.99 -13.72
C ARG A 176 -7.72 16.32 -12.42
N GLU A 177 -7.50 17.52 -11.93
CA GLU A 177 -8.09 18.01 -10.70
C GLU A 177 -9.60 17.71 -10.70
N VAL A 178 -10.05 16.94 -9.72
CA VAL A 178 -11.46 16.60 -9.56
C VAL A 178 -12.20 17.90 -9.25
N LYS A 179 -12.97 18.43 -10.19
CA LYS A 179 -13.76 19.65 -9.95
C LYS A 179 -14.88 19.31 -8.96
N GLU A 180 -15.08 20.18 -7.98
CA GLU A 180 -16.19 20.09 -7.04
C GLU A 180 -17.50 20.46 -7.76
N SER A 181 -18.55 19.67 -7.57
CA SER A 181 -19.87 19.93 -8.14
C SER A 181 -20.53 21.12 -7.46
N GLU A 182 -21.26 21.90 -8.25
CA GLU A 182 -22.11 22.97 -7.74
C GLU A 182 -23.32 22.36 -7.04
N CYS A 183 -23.38 22.46 -5.71
CA CYS A 183 -24.54 22.03 -4.93
C CYS A 183 -25.01 23.17 -4.03
N PHE A 184 -26.30 23.48 -4.10
CA PHE A 184 -26.92 24.54 -3.30
C PHE A 184 -27.56 24.03 -2.01
N LEU A 185 -27.53 22.71 -1.77
CA LEU A 185 -28.07 22.10 -0.57
C LEU A 185 -27.19 22.41 0.65
N THR A 186 -27.81 22.94 1.70
CA THR A 186 -27.14 23.27 2.95
C THR A 186 -26.62 22.03 3.68
N SER A 187 -27.31 20.89 3.53
CA SER A 187 -26.90 19.58 4.05
C SER A 187 -25.53 19.15 3.51
N VAL A 188 -25.38 19.11 2.18
CA VAL A 188 -24.12 18.74 1.51
C VAL A 188 -23.01 19.75 1.81
N THR A 189 -23.34 21.04 1.84
CA THR A 189 -22.38 22.09 2.20
C THR A 189 -21.87 21.91 3.65
N THR A 190 -22.76 21.53 4.56
CA THR A 190 -22.40 21.22 5.96
C THR A 190 -21.50 19.99 6.04
N LEU A 191 -21.79 18.92 5.28
CA LEU A 191 -20.95 17.72 5.23
C LEU A 191 -19.56 18.01 4.65
N ARG A 192 -19.47 18.80 3.56
CA ARG A 192 -18.19 19.27 3.00
C ARG A 192 -17.38 20.07 4.03
N ASN A 193 -18.04 20.98 4.77
CA ASN A 193 -17.40 21.74 5.84
C ASN A 193 -16.94 20.88 7.01
N ARG A 194 -17.67 19.81 7.39
CA ARG A 194 -17.24 18.87 8.43
C ARG A 194 -15.92 18.19 8.06
N ILE A 195 -15.75 17.80 6.80
CA ILE A 195 -14.50 17.19 6.30
C ILE A 195 -13.34 18.18 6.37
N LEU A 196 -13.56 19.42 5.97
CA LEU A 196 -12.53 20.47 6.04
C LEU A 196 -12.09 20.75 7.49
N LYS A 197 -13.04 20.77 8.44
CA LYS A 197 -12.75 20.95 9.87
C LYS A 197 -11.99 19.76 10.47
N GLY A 198 -12.29 18.54 10.02
CA GLY A 198 -11.62 17.33 10.50
C GLY A 198 -10.22 17.09 9.90
N LYS A 199 -9.70 17.97 9.05
CA LYS A 199 -8.45 17.77 8.31
C LYS A 199 -7.24 17.63 9.23
N HIS A 200 -6.61 16.46 9.23
CA HIS A 200 -5.29 16.29 9.84
C HIS A 200 -4.17 16.70 8.88
N LYS A 201 -3.40 17.74 9.23
CA LYS A 201 -2.36 18.32 8.35
C LYS A 201 -1.24 17.33 8.01
N LEU A 202 -0.65 16.67 9.01
CA LEU A 202 0.50 15.78 8.77
C LEU A 202 0.13 14.56 7.91
N LEU A 203 -0.95 13.85 8.27
CA LEU A 203 -1.44 12.73 7.47
C LEU A 203 -1.81 13.12 6.04
N THR A 204 -2.39 14.32 5.84
CA THR A 204 -2.63 14.83 4.48
C THR A 204 -1.31 14.99 3.73
N GLU A 205 -0.29 15.58 4.35
CA GLU A 205 1.02 15.75 3.71
C GLU A 205 1.70 14.41 3.39
N ILE A 206 1.61 13.44 4.31
CA ILE A 206 2.11 12.08 4.10
C ILE A 206 1.44 11.47 2.87
N LEU A 207 0.11 11.51 2.77
CA LEU A 207 -0.64 10.94 1.65
C LEU A 207 -0.48 11.71 0.34
N GLU A 208 -0.24 13.01 0.38
CA GLU A 208 0.00 13.81 -0.83
C GLU A 208 1.35 13.49 -1.47
N LYS A 209 2.39 13.34 -0.63
CA LYS A 209 3.79 13.18 -1.06
C LYS A 209 4.31 11.74 -0.90
N HIS A 210 3.44 10.77 -0.66
CA HIS A 210 3.88 9.38 -0.47
C HIS A 210 4.49 8.78 -1.75
N THR A 211 5.47 7.92 -1.54
CA THR A 211 5.96 6.97 -2.54
C THR A 211 5.41 5.60 -2.20
N PHE A 212 4.69 4.98 -3.13
CA PHE A 212 4.19 3.62 -2.94
C PHE A 212 5.35 2.63 -3.00
N VAL A 213 5.43 1.71 -2.04
CA VAL A 213 6.50 0.70 -1.95
C VAL A 213 5.99 -0.67 -2.41
N GLY A 214 4.83 -1.11 -1.89
CA GLY A 214 4.26 -2.41 -2.24
C GLY A 214 3.08 -2.80 -1.36
N ILE A 215 2.35 -3.83 -1.78
CA ILE A 215 1.26 -4.42 -1.02
C ILE A 215 1.84 -5.49 -0.08
N VAL A 216 1.45 -5.47 1.19
CA VAL A 216 1.89 -6.46 2.18
C VAL A 216 0.90 -7.61 2.25
N ASP A 217 -0.38 -7.27 2.35
CA ASP A 217 -1.46 -8.22 2.56
C ASP A 217 -2.72 -7.69 1.85
N VAL A 218 -3.25 -8.48 0.91
CA VAL A 218 -4.47 -8.15 0.17
C VAL A 218 -5.70 -8.38 1.05
N ASP A 219 -5.68 -9.44 1.85
CA ASP A 219 -6.82 -9.87 2.67
C ASP A 219 -7.09 -8.88 3.80
N ARG A 220 -6.02 -8.38 4.42
CA ARG A 220 -6.09 -7.36 5.48
C ARG A 220 -6.07 -5.93 4.95
N CYS A 221 -6.05 -5.76 3.64
CA CYS A 221 -5.92 -4.48 2.97
C CYS A 221 -4.72 -3.64 3.49
N LEU A 222 -3.53 -4.24 3.65
CA LEU A 222 -2.33 -3.58 4.15
C LEU A 222 -1.32 -3.30 3.02
N SER A 223 -0.87 -2.04 2.94
CA SER A 223 0.13 -1.58 1.97
C SER A 223 1.24 -0.77 2.64
N LEU A 224 2.41 -0.73 2.04
CA LEU A 224 3.55 0.07 2.49
C LEU A 224 3.68 1.32 1.64
N ILE A 225 3.77 2.46 2.33
CA ILE A 225 4.10 3.74 1.73
C ILE A 225 5.32 4.34 2.42
N GLN A 226 6.20 4.97 1.65
CA GLN A 226 7.32 5.74 2.16
C GLN A 226 7.00 7.22 2.08
N TYR A 227 7.25 7.94 3.17
CA TYR A 227 7.27 9.40 3.17
C TYR A 227 8.53 9.88 3.89
N SER A 228 9.35 10.66 3.18
CA SER A 228 10.67 11.07 3.64
C SER A 228 11.53 9.85 4.02
N THR A 229 12.02 9.78 5.26
CA THR A 229 12.84 8.69 5.80
C THR A 229 12.03 7.60 6.51
N LYS A 230 10.71 7.77 6.65
CA LYS A 230 9.83 6.86 7.38
C LYS A 230 9.05 5.96 6.42
N LEU A 231 8.99 4.68 6.79
CA LEU A 231 8.15 3.68 6.14
C LEU A 231 6.88 3.48 6.98
N TYR A 232 5.72 3.58 6.35
CA TYR A 232 4.42 3.45 6.99
C TYR A 232 3.71 2.21 6.47
N LEU A 233 3.17 1.42 7.39
CA LEU A 233 2.17 0.41 7.09
C LEU A 233 0.79 1.06 7.17
N VAL A 234 0.06 1.06 6.06
CA VAL A 234 -1.26 1.69 5.97
C VAL A 234 -2.33 0.68 5.60
N ASN A 235 -3.50 0.82 6.24
CA ASN A 235 -4.69 0.13 5.78
C ASN A 235 -5.26 0.88 4.57
N HIS A 236 -4.97 0.37 3.37
CA HIS A 236 -5.43 0.99 2.14
C HIS A 236 -6.93 0.83 1.92
N GLY A 237 -7.58 -0.15 2.55
CA GLY A 237 -9.04 -0.32 2.50
C GLY A 237 -9.77 0.81 3.23
N ALA A 238 -9.32 1.13 4.44
CA ALA A 238 -9.88 2.24 5.21
C ALA A 238 -9.58 3.60 4.55
N LEU A 239 -8.36 3.78 4.02
CA LEU A 239 -8.01 4.98 3.26
C LEU A 239 -8.84 5.13 1.98
N ALA A 240 -9.11 4.02 1.29
CA ALA A 240 -9.99 3.99 0.11
C ALA A 240 -11.42 4.41 0.46
N GLU A 241 -11.97 3.90 1.56
CA GLU A 241 -13.31 4.27 2.01
C GLU A 241 -13.42 5.79 2.24
N GLU A 242 -12.49 6.40 2.98
CA GLU A 242 -12.50 7.85 3.18
C GLU A 242 -12.29 8.63 1.88
N LEU A 243 -11.45 8.13 0.97
CA LEU A 243 -11.25 8.72 -0.35
C LEU A 243 -12.55 8.73 -1.16
N PHE A 244 -13.22 7.57 -1.28
CA PHE A 244 -14.45 7.45 -2.04
C PHE A 244 -15.60 8.24 -1.43
N TYR A 245 -15.67 8.32 -0.10
CA TYR A 245 -16.63 9.17 0.60
C TYR A 245 -16.43 10.66 0.25
N GLN A 246 -15.18 11.14 0.29
CA GLN A 246 -14.87 12.53 -0.04
C GLN A 246 -15.09 12.84 -1.52
N LEU A 247 -14.70 11.94 -2.42
CA LEU A 247 -14.98 12.08 -3.85
C LEU A 247 -16.48 12.05 -4.13
N GLY A 248 -17.24 11.20 -3.43
CA GLY A 248 -18.69 11.15 -3.51
C GLY A 248 -19.35 12.47 -3.10
N LEU A 249 -18.90 13.09 -2.01
CA LEU A 249 -19.39 14.42 -1.63
C LEU A 249 -19.00 15.53 -2.60
N ARG A 250 -17.82 15.43 -3.23
CA ARG A 250 -17.37 16.38 -4.26
C ARG A 250 -18.14 16.22 -5.57
N HIS A 251 -18.57 15.01 -5.91
CA HIS A 251 -19.32 14.69 -7.13
C HIS A 251 -20.83 14.64 -6.92
N PHE A 252 -21.33 15.02 -5.74
CA PHE A 252 -22.75 14.99 -5.42
C PHE A 252 -23.58 15.70 -6.51
N GLY A 253 -24.53 15.00 -7.12
CA GLY A 253 -25.37 15.50 -8.22
C GLY A 253 -24.74 15.46 -9.62
N ASP A 254 -23.46 15.14 -9.76
CA ASP A 254 -22.74 15.07 -11.05
C ASP A 254 -21.83 13.84 -11.14
N PHE A 255 -22.38 12.68 -10.78
CA PHE A 255 -21.68 11.40 -10.94
C PHE A 255 -21.73 10.91 -12.38
N SER A 256 -20.60 10.41 -12.87
CA SER A 256 -20.57 9.63 -14.11
C SER A 256 -21.36 8.32 -13.94
N ARG A 257 -21.94 7.79 -15.02
CA ARG A 257 -22.75 6.56 -14.96
C ARG A 257 -21.95 5.37 -15.49
N LEU A 258 -21.77 4.34 -14.66
CA LEU A 258 -21.31 3.01 -15.07
C LEU A 258 -22.53 2.19 -15.48
N LYS A 259 -22.69 1.89 -16.77
CA LYS A 259 -23.80 1.09 -17.28
C LYS A 259 -23.53 -0.41 -17.08
N LEU A 260 -24.53 -1.14 -16.60
CA LEU A 260 -24.48 -2.60 -16.45
C LEU A 260 -25.21 -3.26 -17.63
N GLU A 261 -24.48 -4.06 -18.40
CA GLU A 261 -25.01 -4.82 -19.54
C GLU A 261 -24.61 -6.30 -19.37
N PRO A 262 -25.57 -7.24 -19.17
CA PRO A 262 -27.02 -7.06 -19.03
C PRO A 262 -27.41 -6.43 -17.67
N PRO A 263 -28.54 -5.70 -17.58
CA PRO A 263 -28.99 -5.09 -16.34
C PRO A 263 -29.52 -6.17 -15.37
N PRO A 264 -28.91 -6.37 -14.19
CA PRO A 264 -29.34 -7.40 -13.24
C PRO A 264 -30.63 -6.99 -12.53
N SER A 265 -31.42 -7.98 -12.12
CA SER A 265 -32.64 -7.72 -11.35
C SER A 265 -32.34 -7.40 -9.90
N LEU A 266 -32.95 -6.34 -9.37
CA LEU A 266 -32.74 -5.88 -8.00
C LEU A 266 -33.17 -6.96 -6.99
N ARG A 267 -34.29 -7.65 -7.27
CA ARG A 267 -34.84 -8.66 -6.37
C ARG A 267 -33.94 -9.89 -6.25
N GLU A 268 -33.35 -10.36 -7.35
CA GLU A 268 -32.43 -11.50 -7.31
C GLU A 268 -31.13 -11.13 -6.61
N LEU A 269 -30.57 -9.95 -6.86
CA LEU A 269 -29.36 -9.48 -6.16
C LEU A 269 -29.56 -9.40 -4.65
N VAL A 270 -30.66 -8.79 -4.20
CA VAL A 270 -30.95 -8.70 -2.75
C VAL A 270 -31.20 -10.09 -2.16
N LYS A 271 -31.87 -10.98 -2.90
CA LYS A 271 -32.07 -12.36 -2.48
C LYS A 271 -30.74 -13.10 -2.27
N ILE A 272 -29.80 -12.98 -3.22
CA ILE A 272 -28.46 -13.59 -3.11
C ILE A 272 -27.75 -13.11 -1.84
N ALA A 273 -27.81 -11.81 -1.54
CA ALA A 273 -27.18 -11.26 -0.33
C ALA A 273 -27.83 -11.75 0.97
N VAL A 274 -29.15 -11.78 1.01
CA VAL A 274 -29.94 -12.26 2.18
C VAL A 274 -29.76 -13.76 2.40
N ASP A 275 -29.55 -14.53 1.33
CA ASP A 275 -29.25 -15.96 1.40
C ASP A 275 -27.81 -16.22 1.87
N ALA A 276 -26.87 -15.34 1.51
CA ALA A 276 -25.45 -15.43 1.89
C ALA A 276 -25.14 -14.94 3.32
N GLU A 277 -25.95 -14.03 3.88
CA GLU A 277 -25.79 -13.60 5.26
C GLU A 277 -26.41 -14.58 6.26
N GLU A 278 -25.64 -14.90 7.31
CA GLU A 278 -26.13 -15.60 8.49
C GLU A 278 -26.96 -14.62 9.33
N ILE A 279 -28.24 -14.49 8.98
CA ILE A 279 -29.19 -13.69 9.77
C ILE A 279 -29.36 -14.37 11.13
N SER A 280 -28.87 -13.74 12.19
CA SER A 280 -29.12 -14.18 13.58
C SER A 280 -30.62 -14.34 13.82
N GLU A 281 -31.00 -15.41 14.51
CA GLU A 281 -32.39 -15.82 14.82
C GLU A 281 -33.19 -14.79 15.67
N GLU A 282 -32.63 -13.61 15.96
CA GLU A 282 -33.23 -12.55 16.77
C GLU A 282 -34.14 -11.60 15.98
N THR A 283 -34.18 -11.70 14.65
CA THR A 283 -35.04 -10.84 13.82
C THR A 283 -36.41 -11.48 13.58
N SER A 284 -37.47 -10.75 13.93
CA SER A 284 -38.88 -11.17 13.81
C SER A 284 -39.43 -11.22 12.37
N LEU A 285 -38.57 -11.12 11.36
CA LEU A 285 -38.94 -10.96 9.96
C LEU A 285 -38.42 -12.13 9.12
N SER A 286 -39.28 -12.66 8.25
CA SER A 286 -38.90 -13.71 7.31
C SER A 286 -37.91 -13.17 6.26
N LYS A 287 -36.95 -14.00 5.81
CA LYS A 287 -36.02 -13.66 4.71
C LYS A 287 -36.70 -13.01 3.49
N PRO A 288 -37.78 -13.58 2.93
CA PRO A 288 -38.53 -12.95 1.83
C PRO A 288 -39.14 -11.59 2.20
N ASP A 289 -39.60 -11.40 3.43
CA ASP A 289 -40.18 -10.13 3.87
C ASP A 289 -39.12 -9.02 3.93
N ILE A 290 -37.88 -9.38 4.30
CA ILE A 290 -36.73 -8.47 4.29
C ILE A 290 -36.45 -8.02 2.85
N VAL A 291 -36.38 -8.97 1.91
CA VAL A 291 -36.18 -8.67 0.48
C VAL A 291 -37.26 -7.73 -0.03
N ASP A 292 -38.53 -8.03 0.24
CA ASP A 292 -39.65 -7.20 -0.24
C ASP A 292 -39.67 -5.80 0.40
N ARG A 293 -39.27 -5.66 1.67
CA ARG A 293 -39.10 -4.35 2.32
C ARG A 293 -38.00 -3.53 1.66
N ILE A 294 -36.83 -4.13 1.43
CA ILE A 294 -35.68 -3.44 0.80
C ILE A 294 -36.04 -2.99 -0.61
N VAL A 295 -36.63 -3.88 -1.42
CA VAL A 295 -37.05 -3.56 -2.79
C VAL A 295 -38.07 -2.43 -2.79
N LYS A 296 -39.06 -2.43 -1.89
CA LYS A 296 -40.04 -1.33 -1.77
C LYS A 296 -39.38 0.00 -1.42
N ILE A 297 -38.44 0.02 -0.48
CA ILE A 297 -37.71 1.23 -0.07
C ILE A 297 -36.94 1.80 -1.27
N LEU A 298 -36.14 0.98 -1.94
CA LEU A 298 -35.33 1.41 -3.09
C LEU A 298 -36.18 1.86 -4.27
N HIS A 299 -37.29 1.17 -4.55
CA HIS A 299 -38.21 1.54 -5.63
C HIS A 299 -38.89 2.89 -5.35
N SER A 300 -39.33 3.13 -4.11
CA SER A 300 -39.96 4.39 -3.70
C SER A 300 -39.04 5.62 -3.83
N ARG A 301 -37.71 5.41 -3.82
CA ARG A 301 -36.69 6.48 -3.86
C ARG A 301 -35.84 6.49 -5.12
N ARG A 302 -36.21 5.72 -6.14
CA ARG A 302 -35.46 5.57 -7.40
C ARG A 302 -35.17 6.91 -8.09
N SER A 303 -36.09 7.88 -8.02
CA SER A 303 -35.93 9.20 -8.64
C SER A 303 -34.77 9.96 -8.00
N MET A 304 -34.77 10.05 -6.67
CA MET A 304 -33.72 10.70 -5.88
C MET A 304 -32.36 10.04 -6.10
N LEU A 305 -32.30 8.71 -6.10
CA LEU A 305 -31.08 7.95 -6.34
C LEU A 305 -30.48 8.20 -7.73
N SER A 306 -31.33 8.33 -8.75
CA SER A 306 -30.90 8.59 -10.13
C SER A 306 -30.45 10.04 -10.34
N GLU A 307 -31.03 10.99 -9.61
CA GLU A 307 -30.68 12.42 -9.70
C GLU A 307 -29.39 12.73 -8.94
N TYR A 308 -29.30 12.36 -7.66
CA TYR A 308 -28.17 12.76 -6.82
C TYR A 308 -26.96 11.84 -6.94
N PHE A 309 -27.17 10.55 -7.17
CA PHE A 309 -26.12 9.55 -7.14
C PHE A 309 -25.95 8.80 -8.46
N SER A 310 -26.65 9.17 -9.54
CA SER A 310 -26.56 8.47 -10.84
C SER A 310 -26.81 6.95 -10.76
N LEU A 311 -27.50 6.49 -9.71
CA LEU A 311 -27.93 5.11 -9.51
C LEU A 311 -29.32 4.93 -10.12
N THR A 312 -29.38 4.34 -11.31
CA THR A 312 -30.66 4.20 -12.05
C THR A 312 -31.23 2.80 -11.89
N ILE A 313 -32.43 2.76 -11.33
CA ILE A 313 -33.26 1.56 -11.20
C ILE A 313 -34.47 1.75 -12.12
N SER A 314 -34.67 0.80 -13.05
CA SER A 314 -35.83 0.76 -13.95
C SER A 314 -37.14 0.57 -13.17
N GLU A 315 -38.27 0.92 -13.79
CA GLU A 315 -39.60 0.65 -13.22
C GLU A 315 -39.84 -0.84 -13.00
N ASP A 316 -39.27 -1.68 -13.86
CA ASP A 316 -39.30 -3.15 -13.79
C ASP A 316 -38.42 -3.73 -12.67
N GLY A 317 -37.68 -2.89 -11.92
CA GLY A 317 -36.78 -3.33 -10.86
C GLY A 317 -35.43 -3.83 -11.36
N LEU A 318 -34.98 -3.38 -12.53
CA LEU A 318 -33.66 -3.68 -13.10
C LEU A 318 -32.65 -2.58 -12.77
N VAL A 319 -31.43 -2.93 -12.37
CA VAL A 319 -30.36 -1.96 -12.09
C VAL A 319 -29.62 -1.65 -13.39
N GLN A 320 -29.80 -0.43 -13.92
CA GLN A 320 -29.23 -0.04 -15.22
C GLN A 320 -27.85 0.62 -15.09
N SER A 321 -27.67 1.47 -14.08
CA SER A 321 -26.41 2.18 -13.88
C SER A 321 -26.04 2.37 -12.42
N LEU A 322 -24.73 2.38 -12.15
CA LEU A 322 -24.12 2.71 -10.87
C LEU A 322 -23.34 4.04 -10.98
N PRO A 323 -23.20 4.82 -9.90
CA PRO A 323 -22.30 5.98 -9.86
C PRO A 323 -20.86 5.56 -10.10
N LEU A 324 -20.15 6.17 -11.03
CA LEU A 324 -18.70 6.02 -11.25
C LEU A 324 -17.97 7.17 -10.56
N ILE A 325 -17.25 6.88 -9.47
CA ILE A 325 -16.56 7.87 -8.63
C ILE A 325 -15.18 8.24 -9.20
N LEU A 326 -14.41 7.24 -9.66
CA LEU A 326 -13.09 7.42 -10.24
C LEU A 326 -13.10 6.95 -11.69
N ARG A 327 -12.43 7.70 -12.56
CA ARG A 327 -12.23 7.29 -13.96
C ARG A 327 -11.36 6.04 -13.98
N ASP A 328 -11.71 5.11 -14.87
CA ASP A 328 -10.98 3.86 -15.09
C ASP A 328 -10.94 2.92 -13.87
N TYR A 329 -11.73 3.19 -12.82
CA TYR A 329 -11.90 2.31 -11.68
C TYR A 329 -13.30 1.69 -11.67
N THR A 330 -13.37 0.39 -11.87
CA THR A 330 -14.59 -0.39 -11.70
C THR A 330 -14.55 -1.12 -10.36
N PRO A 331 -15.53 -0.94 -9.47
CA PRO A 331 -15.57 -1.67 -8.20
C PRO A 331 -15.82 -3.17 -8.45
N ASN A 332 -15.51 -4.01 -7.46
CA ASN A 332 -15.86 -5.42 -7.56
C ASN A 332 -17.39 -5.58 -7.50
N LEU A 333 -17.98 -6.01 -8.63
CA LEU A 333 -19.41 -6.22 -8.79
C LEU A 333 -19.94 -7.40 -7.96
N ASP A 334 -19.09 -8.30 -7.47
CA ASP A 334 -19.47 -9.38 -6.55
C ASP A 334 -20.04 -8.83 -5.23
N LYS A 335 -19.65 -7.59 -4.87
CA LYS A 335 -20.17 -6.89 -3.69
C LYS A 335 -21.49 -6.18 -3.94
N LEU A 336 -21.98 -6.13 -5.17
CA LEU A 336 -23.21 -5.41 -5.53
C LEU A 336 -24.44 -5.95 -4.79
N PRO A 337 -24.66 -7.27 -4.66
CA PRO A 337 -25.70 -7.83 -3.80
C PRO A 337 -25.65 -7.28 -2.36
N LEU A 338 -24.48 -7.35 -1.74
CA LEU A 338 -24.26 -6.92 -0.35
C LEU A 338 -24.53 -5.42 -0.19
N PHE A 339 -24.04 -4.61 -1.13
CA PHE A 339 -24.29 -3.17 -1.16
C PHE A 339 -25.79 -2.85 -1.19
N LEU A 340 -26.55 -3.46 -2.12
CA LEU A 340 -27.99 -3.20 -2.26
C LEU A 340 -28.79 -3.65 -1.04
N MET A 341 -28.39 -4.75 -0.40
CA MET A 341 -29.01 -5.21 0.84
C MET A 341 -28.75 -4.22 1.99
N ARG A 342 -27.50 -3.75 2.15
CA ARG A 342 -27.11 -2.80 3.22
C ARG A 342 -27.79 -1.44 3.11
N LEU A 343 -28.13 -0.99 1.89
CA LEU A 343 -28.89 0.25 1.68
C LEU A 343 -30.24 0.27 2.41
N GLY A 344 -30.84 -0.89 2.69
CA GLY A 344 -32.09 -0.98 3.44
C GLY A 344 -31.94 -0.51 4.90
N PRO A 345 -31.21 -1.25 5.75
CA PRO A 345 -31.09 -0.96 7.17
C PRO A 345 -30.04 0.10 7.54
N GLN A 346 -28.95 0.25 6.77
CA GLN A 346 -27.84 1.13 7.15
C GLN A 346 -28.06 2.60 6.79
N VAL A 347 -28.93 2.88 5.83
CA VAL A 347 -29.18 4.25 5.37
C VAL A 347 -30.32 4.86 6.17
N ASN A 348 -30.04 5.98 6.84
CA ASN A 348 -31.10 6.71 7.54
C ASN A 348 -31.92 7.54 6.54
N TRP A 349 -33.03 6.95 6.12
CA TRP A 349 -33.95 7.52 5.16
C TRP A 349 -34.85 8.66 5.69
N THR A 350 -34.85 8.97 7.00
CA THR A 350 -35.76 9.99 7.58
C THR A 350 -35.16 11.40 7.60
N SER A 351 -33.85 11.52 7.77
CA SER A 351 -33.14 12.80 7.88
C SER A 351 -32.32 13.05 6.63
N GLU A 352 -32.46 14.23 6.00
CA GLU A 352 -31.75 14.55 4.74
C GLU A 352 -30.22 14.44 4.88
N THR A 353 -29.67 15.06 5.93
CA THR A 353 -28.21 15.11 6.11
C THR A 353 -27.64 13.73 6.43
N GLU A 354 -28.31 12.98 7.30
CA GLU A 354 -27.88 11.62 7.67
C GLU A 354 -28.11 10.63 6.53
N CYS A 355 -29.15 10.81 5.71
CA CYS A 355 -29.40 10.02 4.52
C CYS A 355 -28.23 10.13 3.54
N PHE A 356 -27.78 11.35 3.24
CA PHE A 356 -26.66 11.55 2.31
C PHE A 356 -25.34 11.05 2.89
N GLU A 357 -25.09 11.28 4.18
CA GLU A 357 -23.91 10.80 4.86
C GLU A 357 -23.84 9.26 4.88
N SER A 358 -24.89 8.59 5.36
CA SER A 358 -24.95 7.12 5.43
C SER A 358 -24.94 6.46 4.05
N PHE A 359 -25.66 7.00 3.07
CA PHE A 359 -25.64 6.48 1.70
C PHE A 359 -24.24 6.58 1.07
N LEU A 360 -23.58 7.74 1.19
CA LEU A 360 -22.23 7.92 0.62
C LEU A 360 -21.19 7.07 1.33
N ARG A 361 -21.38 6.75 2.61
CA ARG A 361 -20.54 5.81 3.36
C ARG A 361 -20.70 4.38 2.85
N GLU A 362 -21.92 3.93 2.65
CA GLU A 362 -22.18 2.61 2.08
C GLU A 362 -21.70 2.50 0.62
N LEU A 363 -21.85 3.59 -0.15
CA LEU A 363 -21.30 3.68 -1.49
C LEU A 363 -19.76 3.62 -1.45
N ALA A 364 -19.12 4.33 -0.52
CA ALA A 364 -17.68 4.28 -0.37
C ALA A 364 -17.20 2.87 -0.02
N TYR A 365 -17.88 2.18 0.90
CA TYR A 365 -17.59 0.80 1.28
C TYR A 365 -17.70 -0.18 0.09
N PHE A 366 -18.71 -0.02 -0.76
CA PHE A 366 -18.84 -0.79 -2.01
C PHE A 366 -17.65 -0.60 -2.95
N TYR A 367 -17.12 0.63 -3.03
CA TYR A 367 -16.00 0.98 -3.89
C TYR A 367 -14.62 0.53 -3.37
N VAL A 368 -14.49 0.17 -2.09
CA VAL A 368 -13.23 -0.33 -1.51
C VAL A 368 -12.82 -1.65 -2.21
N PRO A 369 -11.55 -1.80 -2.65
CA PRO A 369 -11.06 -3.07 -3.16
C PRO A 369 -11.18 -4.15 -2.08
N GLY A 370 -11.92 -5.22 -2.38
CA GLY A 370 -12.19 -6.29 -1.42
C GLY A 370 -11.16 -7.41 -1.46
N PRO A 371 -11.06 -8.20 -0.37
CA PRO A 371 -10.20 -9.38 -0.31
C PRO A 371 -10.77 -10.59 -1.08
N ILE A 372 -12.00 -10.48 -1.57
CA ILE A 372 -12.86 -11.64 -1.92
C ILE A 372 -12.44 -12.29 -3.25
N SER A 373 -11.59 -11.66 -4.05
CA SER A 373 -11.20 -12.17 -5.36
C SER A 373 -9.68 -12.21 -5.51
N SER A 374 -9.15 -13.38 -5.86
CA SER A 374 -7.76 -13.57 -6.32
C SER A 374 -7.57 -13.04 -7.75
N ASP A 375 -8.10 -11.85 -8.04
CA ASP A 375 -7.97 -11.24 -9.35
C ASP A 375 -6.60 -10.55 -9.43
N PRO A 376 -5.72 -10.93 -10.39
CA PRO A 376 -4.44 -10.26 -10.60
C PRO A 376 -4.57 -8.76 -10.93
N SER A 377 -5.77 -8.26 -11.27
CA SER A 377 -6.01 -6.84 -11.54
C SER A 377 -6.03 -5.96 -10.27
N ILE A 378 -6.32 -6.53 -9.10
CA ILE A 378 -6.47 -5.77 -7.84
C ILE A 378 -5.17 -5.09 -7.41
N PRO A 379 -4.01 -5.78 -7.38
CA PRO A 379 -2.75 -5.13 -7.07
C PRO A 379 -2.45 -3.95 -8.00
N THR A 380 -2.72 -4.11 -9.30
CA THR A 380 -2.52 -3.06 -10.30
C THR A 380 -3.45 -1.88 -10.06
N ALA A 381 -4.73 -2.12 -9.76
CA ALA A 381 -5.69 -1.07 -9.45
C ALA A 381 -5.31 -0.31 -8.18
N ILE A 382 -4.87 -1.00 -7.13
CA ILE A 382 -4.40 -0.39 -5.89
C ILE A 382 -3.18 0.50 -6.17
N GLN A 383 -2.16 -0.02 -6.85
CA GLN A 383 -0.91 0.70 -7.11
C GLN A 383 -1.08 1.87 -8.08
N HIS A 384 -1.81 1.68 -9.18
CA HIS A 384 -1.81 2.64 -10.30
C HIS A 384 -3.05 3.52 -10.36
N ILE A 385 -4.11 3.20 -9.62
CA ILE A 385 -5.35 3.98 -9.62
C ILE A 385 -5.59 4.56 -8.23
N LEU A 386 -5.65 3.71 -7.20
CA LEU A 386 -6.04 4.12 -5.86
C LEU A 386 -4.99 5.03 -5.20
N PHE A 387 -3.73 4.61 -5.11
CA PHE A 387 -2.68 5.42 -4.48
C PHE A 387 -2.43 6.76 -5.20
N PRO A 388 -2.40 6.82 -6.54
CA PRO A 388 -2.39 8.09 -7.26
C PRO A 388 -3.62 8.94 -6.96
N ALA A 389 -4.82 8.34 -6.85
CA ALA A 389 -6.03 9.05 -6.47
C ALA A 389 -6.00 9.55 -5.00
N MET A 390 -5.34 8.83 -4.08
CA MET A 390 -5.16 9.30 -2.70
C MET A 390 -4.36 10.61 -2.62
N ARG A 391 -3.52 10.93 -3.61
CA ARG A 391 -2.85 12.25 -3.68
C ARG A 391 -3.84 13.39 -3.94
N LEU A 392 -4.99 13.09 -4.53
CA LEU A 392 -6.09 14.05 -4.74
C LEU A 392 -6.93 14.26 -3.48
N CYS A 393 -6.76 13.39 -2.47
CA CYS A 393 -7.45 13.45 -1.18
C CYS A 393 -6.83 14.56 -0.33
N ARG A 394 -7.48 15.72 -0.27
CA ARG A 394 -6.96 16.88 0.48
C ARG A 394 -7.18 16.81 1.98
N THR A 395 -7.84 15.77 2.48
CA THR A 395 -8.25 15.64 3.87
C THR A 395 -8.20 14.19 4.31
N CYS A 396 -7.59 13.93 5.47
CA CYS A 396 -7.70 12.65 6.16
C CYS A 396 -8.19 12.97 7.57
N THR A 397 -9.38 12.49 7.93
CA THR A 397 -10.12 13.00 9.10
C THR A 397 -10.26 11.99 10.24
N ARG A 398 -10.20 10.69 9.94
CA ARG A 398 -10.62 9.63 10.89
C ARG A 398 -9.48 8.89 11.59
N PHE A 399 -8.27 8.90 11.04
CA PHE A 399 -7.18 8.02 11.48
C PHE A 399 -6.30 8.54 12.62
N SER A 400 -6.52 9.77 13.11
CA SER A 400 -5.64 10.36 14.12
C SER A 400 -5.98 9.92 15.55
N LYS A 401 -7.22 9.51 15.83
CA LYS A 401 -7.63 9.19 17.21
C LYS A 401 -7.13 7.82 17.68
N ASP A 402 -6.95 6.88 16.77
CA ASP A 402 -6.52 5.51 17.12
C ASP A 402 -5.00 5.37 17.31
N ALA A 403 -4.23 6.42 17.02
CA ALA A 403 -2.76 6.39 17.11
C ALA A 403 -2.21 6.95 18.44
N ASP A 404 -3.00 7.72 19.20
CA ASP A 404 -2.56 8.39 20.43
C ASP A 404 -2.96 7.64 21.72
N GLU A 405 -3.72 6.55 21.64
CA GLU A 405 -3.95 5.67 22.80
C GLU A 405 -2.86 4.60 22.89
N ASP A 406 -1.69 4.96 23.42
CA ASP A 406 -0.73 3.98 23.94
C ASP A 406 -1.30 3.43 25.27
N PRO A 407 -1.64 2.13 25.39
CA PRO A 407 -2.23 1.55 26.60
C PRO A 407 -1.26 1.48 27.81
N ARG A 408 -0.11 2.15 27.74
CA ARG A 408 0.98 2.05 28.71
C ARG A 408 1.23 3.32 29.53
N MET A 409 0.36 4.32 29.46
CA MET A 409 0.44 5.53 30.29
C MET A 409 -0.80 5.77 31.16
N ASN A 410 -1.31 4.72 31.81
CA ASN A 410 -2.21 4.87 32.96
C ASN A 410 -1.86 3.84 34.04
N LYS A 411 -0.66 4.01 34.61
CA LYS A 411 -0.35 3.62 35.98
C LYS A 411 0.60 4.71 36.51
N ASP A 412 0.03 5.61 37.28
CA ASP A 412 0.57 6.07 38.57
C ASP A 412 -0.56 6.69 39.39
#